data_AF-E3GW24-F1
#
_entry.id   AF-E3GW24-F1
#
_cell.length_a   1.000
_cell.length_b   1.000
_cell.length_c   1.000
_cell.angle_alpha   90.00
_cell.angle_beta   90.00
_cell.angle_gamma   90.00
#
_symmetry.space_group_name_H-M   'P 1'
#
loop_
_entity.id
_entity.type
_entity.pdbx_description
1 polymer ?
#
loop_
_entity_poly.entity_id
_entity_poly.type
_entity_poly.pdbx_seq_one_letter_code
_entity_poly.pdbx_strand_id
1 'polypeptide(L)'
;MLVTNVKPKEEYLIEKIDGGNKIKKFLKKFGIEEGKKIKIIATKSKCGSEGPLLIKTNEKNIVIGRGWAEKIYVETKEKICPLSRLNMGEKGRIRTIMGSRTFNKRIARLGISEGMEVLVDNFPDVSFVLKINGKKDKITLDAGEASKILIEKNGEKMQLTQLQKNQEAKVHELIAGTNLLNRFKEMGIEKGKKIKIINKKDYEKEKMEGSYFLVKVNGDLVTLSQKLAEKIHVK
;
A
#
# COMPACT_ATOMS: atom_id res chain seq x y z
N MET A 1 -11.42 4.37 10.39
CA MET A 1 -11.48 2.94 9.94
C MET A 1 -12.37 2.81 8.70
N LEU A 2 -12.15 1.85 7.80
CA LEU A 2 -13.08 1.58 6.68
C LEU A 2 -14.44 1.06 7.16
N VAL A 3 -15.51 1.53 6.51
CA VAL A 3 -16.88 1.07 6.78
C VAL A 3 -17.10 -0.43 6.47
N THR A 4 -16.23 -1.06 5.68
CA THR A 4 -16.30 -2.52 5.42
C THR A 4 -15.79 -3.36 6.57
N ASN A 5 -14.99 -2.78 7.47
CA ASN A 5 -14.23 -3.50 8.50
C ASN A 5 -14.74 -3.20 9.91
N VAL A 6 -15.83 -2.43 10.01
CA VAL A 6 -16.49 -2.12 11.29
C VAL A 6 -17.51 -3.19 11.69
N LYS A 7 -17.87 -3.21 12.96
CA LYS A 7 -18.88 -4.14 13.48
C LYS A 7 -20.27 -3.76 12.96
N PRO A 8 -21.07 -4.74 12.50
CA PRO A 8 -22.46 -4.49 12.13
C PRO A 8 -23.29 -4.13 13.36
N LYS A 9 -24.43 -3.50 13.12
CA LYS A 9 -25.44 -2.99 14.06
C LYS A 9 -24.98 -1.81 14.93
N GLU A 10 -23.81 -1.25 14.67
CA GLU A 10 -23.27 -0.05 15.33
C GLU A 10 -23.37 1.20 14.44
N GLU A 11 -23.36 2.38 15.10
CA GLU A 11 -23.37 3.69 14.46
C GLU A 11 -21.96 4.28 14.41
N TYR A 12 -21.63 4.88 13.28
CA TYR A 12 -20.33 5.49 13.07
C TYR A 12 -20.47 6.85 12.37
N LEU A 13 -19.58 7.78 12.70
CA LEU A 13 -19.47 9.08 12.04
C LEU A 13 -18.58 8.94 10.81
N ILE A 14 -18.99 9.42 9.63
CA ILE A 14 -18.15 9.44 8.44
C ILE A 14 -17.08 10.50 8.61
N GLU A 15 -15.82 10.08 8.66
CA GLU A 15 -14.66 10.96 8.79
C GLU A 15 -14.21 11.50 7.42
N LYS A 16 -14.13 10.61 6.43
CA LYS A 16 -13.59 10.92 5.10
C LYS A 16 -14.20 10.02 4.03
N ILE A 17 -14.37 10.55 2.82
CA ILE A 17 -14.70 9.76 1.63
C ILE A 17 -13.58 9.94 0.61
N ASP A 18 -12.92 8.85 0.25
CA ASP A 18 -11.86 8.83 -0.75
C ASP A 18 -12.40 8.60 -2.17
N GLY A 19 -11.78 9.22 -3.17
CA GLY A 19 -12.22 9.18 -4.56
C GLY A 19 -12.76 10.51 -5.10
N GLY A 20 -12.86 10.57 -6.43
CA GLY A 20 -13.14 11.82 -7.16
C GLY A 20 -14.56 12.36 -6.97
N ASN A 21 -14.76 13.62 -7.39
CA ASN A 21 -16.02 14.36 -7.19
C ASN A 21 -17.31 13.63 -7.60
N LYS A 22 -17.25 12.74 -8.59
CA LYS A 22 -18.39 11.91 -9.00
C LYS A 22 -18.89 11.00 -7.86
N ILE A 23 -17.98 10.37 -7.11
CA ILE A 23 -18.33 9.45 -6.02
C ILE A 23 -18.95 10.21 -4.84
N LYS A 24 -18.32 11.34 -4.46
CA LYS A 24 -18.77 12.19 -3.35
C LYS A 24 -20.17 12.75 -3.63
N LYS A 25 -20.41 13.28 -4.84
CA LYS A 25 -21.73 13.76 -5.25
C LYS A 25 -22.79 12.67 -5.24
N PHE A 26 -22.46 11.46 -5.68
CA PHE A 26 -23.40 10.35 -5.67
C PHE A 26 -23.74 9.90 -4.25
N LEU A 27 -22.75 9.66 -3.40
CA LEU A 27 -22.95 9.27 -1.99
C LEU A 27 -23.74 10.33 -1.20
N LYS A 28 -23.51 11.62 -1.49
CA LYS A 28 -24.26 12.72 -0.88
C LYS A 28 -25.77 12.66 -1.15
N LYS A 29 -26.22 12.24 -2.34
CA LYS A 29 -27.66 12.04 -2.65
C LYS A 29 -28.34 10.98 -1.78
N PHE A 30 -27.53 10.14 -1.16
CA PHE A 30 -27.96 9.04 -0.30
C PHE A 30 -27.77 9.39 1.19
N GLY A 31 -27.35 10.61 1.51
CA GLY A 31 -27.08 11.03 2.89
C GLY A 31 -25.77 10.50 3.45
N ILE A 32 -24.88 10.00 2.58
CA ILE A 32 -23.54 9.53 2.94
C ILE A 32 -22.57 10.67 2.59
N GLU A 33 -22.27 11.51 3.56
CA GLU A 33 -21.30 12.61 3.45
C GLU A 33 -20.43 12.72 4.69
N GLU A 34 -19.26 13.33 4.54
CA GLU A 34 -18.32 13.59 5.65
C GLU A 34 -19.03 14.38 6.76
N GLY A 35 -18.88 13.95 8.01
CA GLY A 35 -19.56 14.51 9.18
C GLY A 35 -20.96 13.93 9.48
N LYS A 36 -21.50 13.03 8.66
CA LYS A 36 -22.79 12.36 8.97
C LYS A 36 -22.63 11.00 9.63
N LYS A 37 -23.63 10.63 10.44
CA LYS A 37 -23.72 9.32 11.08
C LYS A 37 -24.39 8.31 10.16
N ILE A 38 -23.86 7.10 10.15
CA ILE A 38 -24.41 5.96 9.44
C ILE A 38 -24.43 4.72 10.33
N LYS A 39 -25.41 3.84 10.14
CA LYS A 39 -25.52 2.57 10.85
C LYS A 39 -25.29 1.42 9.89
N ILE A 40 -24.38 0.51 10.22
CA ILE A 40 -24.10 -0.64 9.36
C ILE A 40 -25.05 -1.78 9.73
N ILE A 41 -25.86 -2.25 8.79
CA ILE A 41 -26.84 -3.32 9.09
C ILE A 41 -26.22 -4.70 8.84
N ALA A 42 -25.57 -4.89 7.69
CA ALA A 42 -25.01 -6.19 7.30
C ALA A 42 -23.79 -6.03 6.39
N THR A 43 -22.73 -6.79 6.69
CA THR A 43 -21.41 -6.75 6.03
C THR A 43 -21.09 -8.00 5.19
N LYS A 44 -21.95 -9.02 5.19
CA LYS A 44 -21.70 -10.30 4.50
C LYS A 44 -22.92 -10.81 3.73
N SER A 45 -22.66 -11.30 2.52
CA SER A 45 -23.58 -12.14 1.76
C SER A 45 -23.39 -13.60 2.19
N LYS A 46 -24.46 -14.41 2.19
CA LYS A 46 -24.44 -15.83 2.61
C LYS A 46 -23.47 -16.72 1.80
N CYS A 47 -23.03 -16.29 0.63
CA CYS A 47 -22.16 -17.06 -0.28
C CYS A 47 -20.74 -16.50 -0.34
N GLY A 48 -19.94 -16.65 0.72
CA GLY A 48 -18.45 -16.63 0.72
C GLY A 48 -17.68 -15.44 0.08
N SER A 49 -18.37 -14.49 -0.54
CA SER A 49 -17.83 -13.30 -1.17
C SER A 49 -18.19 -12.10 -0.33
N GLU A 50 -17.25 -11.17 -0.31
CA GLU A 50 -17.37 -9.86 0.29
C GLU A 50 -18.36 -9.01 -0.52
N GLY A 51 -19.65 -9.32 -0.40
CA GLY A 51 -20.72 -8.73 -1.16
C GLY A 51 -21.05 -7.28 -0.76
N PRO A 52 -22.16 -6.73 -1.28
CA PRO A 52 -22.52 -5.35 -1.05
C PRO A 52 -22.84 -5.08 0.43
N LEU A 53 -22.62 -3.85 0.86
CA LEU A 53 -22.78 -3.39 2.23
C LEU A 53 -24.14 -2.70 2.41
N LEU A 54 -24.95 -3.16 3.36
CA LEU A 54 -26.21 -2.52 3.70
C LEU A 54 -25.99 -1.49 4.82
N ILE A 55 -26.22 -0.23 4.49
CA ILE A 55 -26.07 0.93 5.38
C ILE A 55 -27.42 1.58 5.59
N LYS A 56 -27.73 1.94 6.83
CA LYS A 56 -28.86 2.79 7.17
C LYS A 56 -28.36 4.21 7.43
N THR A 57 -28.93 5.16 6.70
CA THR A 57 -28.85 6.59 7.01
C THR A 57 -30.14 7.01 7.70
N ASN A 58 -30.23 8.26 8.16
CA ASN A 58 -31.42 8.77 8.86
C ASN A 58 -32.72 8.62 8.03
N GLU A 59 -32.62 8.53 6.71
CA GLU A 59 -33.76 8.61 5.80
C GLU A 59 -34.07 7.29 5.06
N LYS A 60 -33.13 6.34 4.97
CA LYS A 60 -33.31 5.11 4.16
C LYS A 60 -32.23 4.05 4.38
N ASN A 61 -32.58 2.83 4.01
CA ASN A 61 -31.64 1.72 3.88
C ASN A 61 -31.04 1.73 2.46
N ILE A 62 -29.72 1.62 2.37
CA ILE A 62 -28.95 1.82 1.14
C ILE A 62 -27.96 0.69 1.00
N VAL A 63 -27.99 0.04 -0.15
CA VAL A 63 -27.03 -0.99 -0.51
C VAL A 63 -25.93 -0.34 -1.33
N ILE A 64 -24.69 -0.39 -0.84
CA ILE A 64 -23.53 0.11 -1.58
C ILE A 64 -22.63 -1.05 -2.00
N GLY A 65 -22.10 -0.98 -3.23
CA GLY A 65 -21.12 -1.96 -3.70
C GLY A 65 -19.83 -1.89 -2.90
N ARG A 66 -19.14 -3.03 -2.77
CA ARG A 66 -17.87 -3.17 -2.00
C ARG A 66 -16.84 -2.11 -2.37
N GLY A 67 -16.60 -1.87 -3.66
CA GLY A 67 -15.62 -0.88 -4.12
C GLY A 67 -15.98 0.59 -3.85
N TRP A 68 -17.22 0.87 -3.44
CA TRP A 68 -17.63 2.18 -2.91
C TRP A 68 -17.51 2.22 -1.39
N ALA A 69 -17.85 1.13 -0.71
CA ALA A 69 -17.65 0.98 0.73
C ALA A 69 -16.17 1.08 1.12
N GLU A 70 -15.24 0.51 0.33
CA GLU A 70 -13.79 0.58 0.52
C GLU A 70 -13.19 2.00 0.39
N LYS A 71 -14.03 3.01 0.22
CA LYS A 71 -13.65 4.42 0.13
C LYS A 71 -14.23 5.28 1.25
N ILE A 72 -15.10 4.72 2.09
CA ILE A 72 -15.76 5.46 3.17
C ILE A 72 -15.06 5.13 4.47
N TYR A 73 -14.55 6.16 5.13
CA TYR A 73 -13.88 6.10 6.42
C TYR A 73 -14.83 6.60 7.49
N VAL A 74 -14.86 5.88 8.61
CA VAL A 74 -15.66 6.22 9.76
C VAL A 74 -14.82 6.27 11.03
N GLU A 75 -15.23 7.12 11.95
CA GLU A 75 -14.60 7.31 13.24
C GLU A 75 -14.83 6.09 14.15
N THR A 76 -13.78 5.64 14.82
CA THR A 76 -13.81 4.52 15.77
C THR A 76 -13.13 4.91 17.07
N LYS A 77 -13.58 4.34 18.19
CA LYS A 77 -12.91 4.53 19.50
C LYS A 77 -11.46 4.03 19.51
N GLU A 78 -11.14 3.06 18.65
CA GLU A 78 -9.75 2.65 18.39
C GLU A 78 -9.08 3.69 17.49
N LYS A 79 -8.01 4.34 17.97
CA LYS A 79 -7.16 5.24 17.17
C LYS A 79 -6.37 4.41 16.17
N ILE A 80 -6.95 4.21 14.99
CA ILE A 80 -6.30 3.54 13.88
C ILE A 80 -5.83 4.61 12.91
N CYS A 81 -4.54 4.64 12.64
CA CYS A 81 -3.93 5.57 11.69
C CYS A 81 -3.27 4.82 10.53
N PRO A 82 -3.09 5.47 9.37
CA PRO A 82 -2.19 4.97 8.34
C PRO A 82 -0.76 4.81 8.86
N LEU A 83 -0.03 3.83 8.34
CA LEU A 83 1.38 3.58 8.65
C LEU A 83 2.25 4.80 8.33
N SER A 84 1.88 5.57 7.31
CA SER A 84 2.53 6.82 6.91
C SER A 84 2.52 7.91 7.98
N ARG A 85 1.66 7.79 9.00
CA ARG A 85 1.55 8.74 10.12
C ARG A 85 2.37 8.34 11.34
N LEU A 86 2.99 7.17 11.33
CA LEU A 86 3.93 6.79 12.39
C LEU A 86 5.25 7.53 12.19
N ASN A 87 5.84 8.00 13.28
CA ASN A 87 7.17 8.62 13.29
C ASN A 87 8.27 7.54 13.27
N MET A 88 9.50 7.97 12.95
CA MET A 88 10.67 7.09 13.01
C MET A 88 10.83 6.49 14.42
N GLY A 89 11.06 5.18 14.49
CA GLY A 89 11.16 4.43 15.74
C GLY A 89 9.81 4.03 16.35
N GLU A 90 8.70 4.51 15.82
CA GLU A 90 7.37 4.09 16.30
C GLU A 90 7.01 2.70 15.79
N LYS A 91 6.30 1.98 16.66
CA LYS A 91 5.73 0.67 16.35
C LYS A 91 4.24 0.78 16.13
N GLY A 92 3.72 -0.05 15.26
CA GLY A 92 2.28 -0.25 15.10
C GLY A 92 1.98 -1.70 14.82
N ARG A 93 0.76 -2.13 15.13
CA ARG A 93 0.26 -3.45 14.72
C ARG A 93 -0.70 -3.28 13.57
N ILE A 94 -0.44 -3.94 12.44
CA ILE A 94 -1.28 -3.85 11.24
C ILE A 94 -2.67 -4.37 11.59
N ARG A 95 -3.65 -3.47 11.54
CA ARG A 95 -5.04 -3.80 11.77
C ARG A 95 -5.73 -4.17 10.48
N THR A 96 -5.46 -3.43 9.41
CA THR A 96 -6.04 -3.68 8.11
C THR A 96 -5.23 -3.12 6.95
N ILE A 97 -5.37 -3.72 5.76
CA ILE A 97 -4.72 -3.30 4.53
C ILE A 97 -5.79 -2.92 3.51
N MET A 98 -5.75 -1.67 3.06
CA MET A 98 -6.74 -1.12 2.14
C MET A 98 -6.33 -1.31 0.68
N GLY A 99 -7.26 -1.79 -0.14
CA GLY A 99 -7.08 -1.86 -1.58
C GLY A 99 -7.79 -3.05 -2.21
N SER A 100 -7.61 -3.20 -3.52
CA SER A 100 -8.20 -4.32 -4.25
C SER A 100 -7.62 -5.65 -3.81
N ARG A 101 -8.33 -6.74 -4.08
CA ARG A 101 -7.84 -8.12 -3.84
C ARG A 101 -6.45 -8.37 -4.45
N THR A 102 -6.19 -7.81 -5.63
CA THR A 102 -4.88 -7.91 -6.30
C THR A 102 -3.81 -7.11 -5.55
N PHE A 103 -4.16 -5.95 -4.98
CA PHE A 103 -3.26 -5.17 -4.13
C PHE A 103 -2.92 -5.91 -2.84
N ASN A 104 -3.92 -6.45 -2.14
CA ASN A 104 -3.70 -7.17 -0.88
C ASN A 104 -2.82 -8.42 -1.09
N LYS A 105 -3.03 -9.17 -2.19
CA LYS A 105 -2.15 -10.27 -2.58
C LYS A 105 -0.70 -9.83 -2.80
N ARG A 106 -0.48 -8.63 -3.32
CA ARG A 106 0.87 -8.08 -3.56
C ARG A 106 1.56 -7.65 -2.30
N ILE A 107 0.83 -6.98 -1.41
CA ILE A 107 1.35 -6.58 -0.10
C ILE A 107 1.69 -7.81 0.75
N ALA A 108 0.85 -8.85 0.72
CA ALA A 108 1.14 -10.12 1.38
C ALA A 108 2.44 -10.79 0.88
N ARG A 109 2.80 -10.62 -0.41
CA ARG A 109 4.09 -11.12 -0.96
C ARG A 109 5.31 -10.38 -0.42
N LEU A 110 5.13 -9.16 0.10
CA LEU A 110 6.17 -8.43 0.83
C LEU A 110 6.26 -8.86 2.29
N GLY A 111 5.53 -9.91 2.70
CA GLY A 111 5.47 -10.36 4.07
C GLY A 111 4.56 -9.53 4.96
N ILE A 112 3.81 -8.56 4.43
CA ILE A 112 2.93 -7.68 5.19
C ILE A 112 1.51 -8.25 5.23
N SER A 113 1.02 -8.61 6.42
CA SER A 113 -0.37 -9.04 6.63
C SER A 113 -0.99 -8.44 7.89
N GLU A 114 -2.30 -8.58 8.03
CA GLU A 114 -3.00 -8.19 9.25
C GLU A 114 -2.46 -8.96 10.47
N GLY A 115 -2.41 -8.28 11.61
CA GLY A 115 -1.94 -8.81 12.88
C GLY A 115 -0.44 -8.70 13.12
N MET A 116 0.36 -8.37 12.10
CA MET A 116 1.81 -8.23 12.23
C MET A 116 2.21 -6.91 12.90
N GLU A 117 3.29 -6.95 13.66
CA GLU A 117 3.95 -5.75 14.17
C GLU A 117 4.91 -5.18 13.15
N VAL A 118 4.94 -3.85 13.09
CA VAL A 118 5.79 -3.08 12.19
C VAL A 118 6.51 -2.00 12.98
N LEU A 119 7.79 -1.80 12.67
CA LEU A 119 8.60 -0.69 13.18
C LEU A 119 8.93 0.21 11.99
N VAL A 120 8.60 1.50 12.11
CA VAL A 120 8.95 2.48 11.08
C VAL A 120 10.39 2.95 11.26
N ASP A 121 11.14 2.85 10.18
CA ASP A 121 12.49 3.35 10.03
C ASP A 121 12.57 4.25 8.80
N ASN A 122 13.53 5.16 8.78
CA ASN A 122 13.66 6.13 7.71
C ASN A 122 14.37 5.51 6.51
N PHE A 123 13.83 5.70 5.31
CA PHE A 123 14.51 5.32 4.08
C PHE A 123 14.96 6.59 3.35
N PRO A 124 16.27 6.76 3.07
CA PRO A 124 16.76 7.96 2.39
C PRO A 124 16.19 8.02 0.97
N ASP A 125 15.98 9.24 0.47
CA ASP A 125 15.57 9.45 -0.91
C ASP A 125 16.78 9.21 -1.83
N VAL A 126 16.89 7.99 -2.33
CA VAL A 126 18.03 7.52 -3.12
C VAL A 126 17.57 7.04 -4.49
N SER A 127 18.38 7.34 -5.49
CA SER A 127 18.24 6.79 -6.83
C SER A 127 19.25 5.67 -7.09
N PHE A 128 18.81 4.64 -7.78
CA PHE A 128 19.56 3.43 -8.07
C PHE A 128 19.97 3.42 -9.54
N VAL A 129 21.26 3.48 -9.81
CA VAL A 129 21.81 3.35 -11.16
C VAL A 129 22.18 1.89 -11.39
N LEU A 130 21.51 1.25 -12.35
CA LEU A 130 21.58 -0.17 -12.64
C LEU A 130 22.23 -0.45 -13.99
N LYS A 131 22.96 -1.57 -14.07
CA LYS A 131 23.32 -2.23 -15.32
C LYS A 131 22.50 -3.50 -15.46
N ILE A 132 21.82 -3.67 -16.59
CA ILE A 132 21.05 -4.88 -16.89
C ILE A 132 21.83 -5.73 -17.87
N ASN A 133 21.93 -7.02 -17.60
CA ASN A 133 22.58 -7.94 -18.53
C ASN A 133 21.84 -7.97 -19.88
N GLY A 134 22.57 -7.70 -20.96
CA GLY A 134 22.01 -7.59 -22.32
C GLY A 134 21.61 -6.17 -22.74
N LYS A 135 21.80 -5.14 -21.90
CA LYS A 135 21.69 -3.73 -22.30
C LYS A 135 23.00 -2.98 -22.11
N LYS A 136 23.31 -2.08 -23.06
CA LYS A 136 24.48 -1.20 -23.00
C LYS A 136 24.23 0.00 -22.07
N ASP A 137 23.01 0.52 -22.07
CA ASP A 137 22.66 1.72 -21.30
C ASP A 137 22.43 1.43 -19.81
N LYS A 138 22.80 2.41 -18.98
CA LYS A 138 22.52 2.41 -17.55
C LYS A 138 21.11 2.94 -17.33
N ILE A 139 20.38 2.33 -16.40
CA ILE A 139 19.01 2.73 -16.05
C ILE A 139 19.03 3.31 -14.65
N THR A 140 18.34 4.43 -14.45
CA THR A 140 18.19 5.03 -13.13
C THR A 140 16.76 4.81 -12.66
N LEU A 141 16.61 4.26 -11.46
CA LEU A 141 15.32 4.08 -10.79
C LEU A 141 15.27 4.94 -9.52
N ASP A 142 14.10 5.45 -9.19
CA ASP A 142 13.85 5.99 -7.86
C ASP A 142 13.63 4.85 -6.82
N ALA A 143 13.63 5.19 -5.53
CA ALA A 143 13.40 4.22 -4.46
C ALA A 143 12.01 3.55 -4.53
N GLY A 144 11.03 4.24 -5.10
CA GLY A 144 9.68 3.72 -5.31
C GLY A 144 9.63 2.66 -6.40
N GLU A 145 10.35 2.85 -7.50
CA GLU A 145 10.49 1.87 -8.57
C GLU A 145 11.33 0.69 -8.09
N ALA A 146 12.47 0.95 -7.43
CA ALA A 146 13.35 -0.09 -6.90
C ALA A 146 12.66 -0.98 -5.85
N SER A 147 11.85 -0.42 -4.94
CA SER A 147 11.10 -1.20 -3.93
C SER A 147 10.08 -2.17 -4.53
N LYS A 148 9.70 -1.99 -5.80
CA LYS A 148 8.76 -2.88 -6.50
C LYS A 148 9.44 -4.02 -7.26
N ILE A 149 10.77 -4.09 -7.21
CA ILE A 149 11.56 -5.14 -7.85
C ILE A 149 12.04 -6.10 -6.76
N LEU A 150 11.53 -7.32 -6.77
CA LEU A 150 12.05 -8.40 -5.96
C LEU A 150 13.18 -9.09 -6.71
N ILE A 151 14.31 -9.21 -6.03
CA ILE A 151 15.52 -9.87 -6.50
C ILE A 151 15.80 -11.10 -5.66
N GLU A 152 16.57 -12.00 -6.25
CA GLU A 152 17.09 -13.19 -5.59
C GLU A 152 18.62 -13.16 -5.65
N LYS A 153 19.25 -13.31 -4.48
CA LYS A 153 20.69 -13.39 -4.32
C LYS A 153 20.99 -14.43 -3.26
N ASN A 154 21.87 -15.38 -3.58
CA ASN A 154 22.25 -16.48 -2.68
C ASN A 154 21.05 -17.29 -2.14
N GLY A 155 19.98 -17.43 -2.93
CA GLY A 155 18.75 -18.13 -2.53
C GLY A 155 17.78 -17.29 -1.68
N GLU A 156 18.20 -16.11 -1.22
CA GLU A 156 17.36 -15.19 -0.45
C GLU A 156 16.65 -14.21 -1.39
N LYS A 157 15.37 -13.94 -1.08
CA LYS A 157 14.53 -12.99 -1.82
C LYS A 157 14.44 -11.68 -1.05
N MET A 158 14.74 -10.58 -1.72
CA MET A 158 14.72 -9.25 -1.12
C MET A 158 14.30 -8.19 -2.13
N GLN A 159 14.01 -6.98 -1.67
CA GLN A 159 13.79 -5.85 -2.57
C GLN A 159 15.13 -5.31 -3.10
N LEU A 160 15.11 -4.76 -4.32
CA LEU A 160 16.30 -4.17 -4.92
C LEU A 160 16.93 -3.06 -4.05
N THR A 161 16.13 -2.36 -3.25
CA THR A 161 16.59 -1.30 -2.33
C THR A 161 17.66 -1.79 -1.35
N GLN A 162 17.64 -3.08 -1.00
CA GLN A 162 18.56 -3.72 -0.05
C GLN A 162 19.87 -4.18 -0.67
N LEU A 163 19.93 -4.30 -2.00
CA LEU A 163 21.15 -4.72 -2.69
C LEU A 163 22.23 -3.64 -2.57
N GLN A 164 23.47 -4.03 -2.27
CA GLN A 164 24.57 -3.06 -2.09
C GLN A 164 25.20 -2.65 -3.42
N LYS A 165 25.94 -1.54 -3.40
CA LYS A 165 26.69 -1.07 -4.57
C LYS A 165 27.64 -2.15 -5.07
N ASN A 166 27.79 -2.24 -6.40
CA ASN A 166 28.59 -3.22 -7.13
C ASN A 166 28.15 -4.68 -6.99
N GLN A 167 27.03 -4.95 -6.34
CA GLN A 167 26.48 -6.31 -6.24
C GLN A 167 25.52 -6.63 -7.39
N GLU A 168 25.44 -7.92 -7.70
CA GLU A 168 24.57 -8.48 -8.72
C GLU A 168 23.51 -9.38 -8.10
N ALA A 169 22.32 -9.38 -8.69
CA ALA A 169 21.23 -10.25 -8.31
C ALA A 169 20.34 -10.56 -9.53
N LYS A 170 19.51 -11.60 -9.42
CA LYS A 170 18.56 -11.99 -10.45
C LYS A 170 17.19 -11.43 -10.10
N VAL A 171 16.47 -10.85 -11.07
CA VAL A 171 15.10 -10.41 -10.86
C VAL A 171 14.21 -11.63 -10.64
N HIS A 172 13.60 -11.72 -9.46
CA HIS A 172 12.70 -12.80 -9.08
C HIS A 172 11.26 -12.48 -9.48
N GLU A 173 10.79 -11.28 -9.16
CA GLU A 173 9.40 -10.87 -9.38
C GLU A 173 9.26 -9.33 -9.42
N LEU A 174 8.20 -8.83 -10.08
CA LEU A 174 7.88 -7.41 -10.17
C LEU A 174 6.50 -7.13 -9.54
N ILE A 175 6.47 -6.31 -8.49
CA ILE A 175 5.28 -5.96 -7.72
C ILE A 175 4.84 -4.53 -8.06
N ALA A 176 4.40 -4.32 -9.31
CA ALA A 176 4.08 -2.99 -9.86
C ALA A 176 2.76 -2.93 -10.66
N GLY A 177 2.05 -1.80 -10.67
CA GLY A 177 0.86 -1.62 -11.53
C GLY A 177 1.20 -1.83 -13.02
N THR A 178 0.19 -2.12 -13.85
CA THR A 178 0.37 -2.47 -15.28
C THR A 178 1.24 -1.46 -16.03
N ASN A 179 1.03 -0.16 -15.81
CA ASN A 179 1.83 0.90 -16.46
C ASN A 179 3.32 0.81 -16.11
N LEU A 180 3.64 0.54 -14.85
CA LEU A 180 5.03 0.44 -14.41
C LEU A 180 5.65 -0.90 -14.81
N LEU A 181 4.87 -1.99 -14.90
CA LEU A 181 5.33 -3.25 -15.48
C LEU A 181 5.71 -3.09 -16.95
N ASN A 182 4.93 -2.33 -17.73
CA ASN A 182 5.26 -2.04 -19.13
C ASN A 182 6.54 -1.22 -19.23
N ARG A 183 6.70 -0.17 -18.41
CA ARG A 183 7.95 0.60 -18.34
C ARG A 183 9.15 -0.27 -17.95
N PHE A 184 9.01 -1.17 -16.99
CA PHE A 184 10.06 -2.13 -16.63
C PHE A 184 10.44 -3.03 -17.81
N LYS A 185 9.45 -3.50 -18.57
CA LYS A 185 9.69 -4.30 -19.78
C LYS A 185 10.47 -3.50 -20.83
N GLU A 186 10.08 -2.27 -21.11
CA GLU A 186 10.80 -1.36 -22.03
C GLU A 186 12.23 -1.09 -21.54
N MET A 187 12.41 -0.94 -20.24
CA MET A 187 13.73 -0.83 -19.59
C MET A 187 14.52 -2.13 -19.62
N GLY A 188 13.91 -3.29 -19.91
CA GLY A 188 14.57 -4.60 -19.90
C GLY A 188 14.67 -5.23 -18.51
N ILE A 189 13.94 -4.68 -17.53
CA ILE A 189 13.76 -5.24 -16.20
C ILE A 189 12.65 -6.29 -16.30
N GLU A 190 13.06 -7.54 -16.41
CA GLU A 190 12.15 -8.68 -16.53
C GLU A 190 12.55 -9.79 -15.59
N LYS A 191 11.59 -10.64 -15.22
CA LYS A 191 11.85 -11.83 -14.41
C LYS A 191 12.95 -12.67 -15.05
N GLY A 192 13.95 -13.04 -14.25
CA GLY A 192 15.09 -13.85 -14.65
C GLY A 192 16.30 -13.06 -15.14
N LYS A 193 16.20 -11.76 -15.41
CA LYS A 193 17.35 -10.94 -15.82
C LYS A 193 18.30 -10.69 -14.65
N LYS A 194 19.60 -10.66 -14.94
CA LYS A 194 20.63 -10.23 -13.97
C LYS A 194 20.76 -8.72 -14.00
N ILE A 195 20.77 -8.11 -12.82
CA ILE A 195 20.94 -6.68 -12.63
C ILE A 195 22.07 -6.41 -11.64
N LYS A 196 22.84 -5.35 -11.90
CA LYS A 196 23.94 -4.87 -11.07
C LYS A 196 23.67 -3.45 -10.63
N ILE A 197 23.82 -3.13 -9.34
CA ILE A 197 23.84 -1.74 -8.88
C ILE A 197 25.23 -1.16 -9.17
N ILE A 198 25.32 -0.17 -10.03
CA ILE A 198 26.55 0.57 -10.30
C ILE A 198 26.74 1.68 -9.26
N ASN A 199 25.65 2.37 -8.92
CA ASN A 199 25.71 3.45 -7.94
C ASN A 199 24.38 3.62 -7.21
N LYS A 200 24.45 4.12 -5.99
CA LYS A 200 23.32 4.75 -5.28
C LYS A 200 23.66 6.23 -5.19
N LYS A 201 22.82 7.10 -5.74
CA LYS A 201 22.99 8.55 -5.63
C LYS A 201 21.94 9.07 -4.66
N ASP A 202 22.37 9.79 -3.64
CA ASP A 202 21.47 10.58 -2.81
C ASP A 202 20.82 11.64 -3.70
N TYR A 203 19.50 11.80 -3.57
CA TYR A 203 18.81 12.89 -4.25
C TYR A 203 19.16 14.20 -3.52
N GLU A 204 19.80 15.15 -4.20
CA GLU A 204 20.25 16.43 -3.61
C GLU A 204 19.12 17.42 -3.28
N LYS A 205 17.86 17.10 -3.58
CA LYS A 205 16.73 17.96 -3.16
C LYS A 205 16.52 17.84 -1.66
N GLU A 206 16.18 18.96 -1.02
CA GLU A 206 15.79 19.05 0.39
C GLU A 206 15.09 17.77 0.85
N LYS A 207 15.64 17.14 1.89
CA LYS A 207 15.13 15.90 2.50
C LYS A 207 13.61 16.01 2.65
N MET A 208 12.86 15.44 1.71
CA MET A 208 11.43 15.26 1.91
C MET A 208 11.29 14.07 2.86
N GLU A 209 11.27 14.37 4.17
CA GLU A 209 10.86 13.42 5.19
C GLU A 209 9.54 12.76 4.74
N GLY A 210 9.49 11.43 4.73
CA GLY A 210 8.25 10.67 4.52
C GLY A 210 7.92 10.23 3.09
N SER A 211 8.84 10.30 2.12
CA SER A 211 8.58 9.72 0.78
C SER A 211 8.52 8.19 0.78
N TYR A 212 9.34 7.56 1.63
CA TYR A 212 9.50 6.10 1.72
C TYR A 212 9.66 5.68 3.19
N PHE A 213 9.08 4.52 3.52
CA PHE A 213 9.08 3.93 4.85
C PHE A 213 9.86 2.64 4.76
N LEU A 214 10.94 2.53 5.53
CA LEU A 214 11.56 1.24 5.76
C LEU A 214 10.85 0.61 6.95
N VAL A 215 10.31 -0.58 6.75
CA VAL A 215 9.48 -1.24 7.76
C VAL A 215 10.07 -2.58 8.08
N LYS A 216 10.32 -2.84 9.36
CA LYS A 216 10.73 -4.17 9.79
C LYS A 216 9.50 -5.05 10.01
N VAL A 217 9.41 -6.15 9.27
CA VAL A 217 8.30 -7.11 9.31
C VAL A 217 8.89 -8.51 9.51
N ASN A 218 8.59 -9.18 10.63
CA ASN A 218 9.13 -10.50 10.98
C ASN A 218 10.67 -10.63 10.93
N GLY A 219 11.41 -9.53 11.12
CA GLY A 219 12.87 -9.52 11.02
C GLY A 219 13.40 -8.99 9.68
N ASP A 220 12.60 -9.11 8.62
CA ASP A 220 12.94 -8.64 7.28
C ASP A 220 12.64 -7.15 7.13
N LEU A 221 13.47 -6.46 6.35
CA LEU A 221 13.23 -5.07 5.99
C LEU A 221 12.32 -5.02 4.76
N VAL A 222 11.39 -4.08 4.74
CA VAL A 222 10.49 -3.84 3.61
C VAL A 222 10.39 -2.35 3.36
N THR A 223 10.84 -1.90 2.19
CA THR A 223 10.67 -0.52 1.74
C THR A 223 9.28 -0.35 1.13
N LEU A 224 8.56 0.64 1.61
CA LEU A 224 7.22 1.02 1.15
C LEU A 224 7.24 2.48 0.70
N SER A 225 6.64 2.79 -0.44
CA SER A 225 6.37 4.19 -0.79
C SER A 225 5.25 4.77 0.08
N GLN A 226 5.21 6.09 0.23
CA GLN A 226 4.14 6.82 0.92
C GLN A 226 2.72 6.35 0.50
N LYS A 227 2.49 6.12 -0.80
CA LYS A 227 1.20 5.63 -1.33
C LYS A 227 0.81 4.22 -0.86
N LEU A 228 1.78 3.38 -0.50
CA LEU A 228 1.56 2.05 0.06
C LEU A 228 1.33 2.14 1.56
N ALA A 229 2.16 2.94 2.26
CA ALA A 229 2.04 3.17 3.70
C ALA A 229 0.68 3.80 4.06
N GLU A 230 0.16 4.72 3.26
CA GLU A 230 -1.17 5.33 3.46
C GLU A 230 -2.32 4.31 3.47
N LYS A 231 -2.12 3.15 2.84
CA LYS A 231 -3.14 2.10 2.73
C LYS A 231 -3.03 1.05 3.83
N ILE A 232 -1.89 0.97 4.51
CA ILE A 232 -1.69 0.03 5.60
C ILE A 232 -2.05 0.75 6.89
N HIS A 233 -3.04 0.25 7.62
CA HIS A 233 -3.54 0.89 8.82
C HIS A 233 -3.09 0.12 10.05
N VAL A 234 -2.57 0.85 11.03
CA VAL A 234 -1.99 0.34 12.26
C VAL A 234 -2.72 0.87 13.48
N LYS A 235 -2.55 0.16 14.60
CA LYS A 235 -2.97 0.55 15.95
C LYS A 235 -1.82 0.41 16.93
#